data_AF-A0A8J5VT93-F1
#
_entry.id   AF-A0A8J5VT93-F1
#
_cell.length_a   1.000
_cell.length_b   1.000
_cell.length_c   1.000
_cell.angle_alpha   90.00
_cell.angle_beta   90.00
_cell.angle_gamma   90.00
#
_symmetry.space_group_name_H-M   'P 1'
#
loop_
_entity.id
_entity.type
_entity.pdbx_description
1 polymer ?
#
loop_
_entity_poly.entity_id
_entity_poly.type
_entity_poly.pdbx_seq_one_letter_code
_entity_poly.pdbx_strand_id
1 'polypeptide(L)'
;MSGDVRVDPASSSVTLMAPLQRGEAAAPRRIRPYARKDDFLLPLVREVAVRAAASEGVAPRCNVTHHGVPAVIFSIGGYTGNFFHDMADVLVPLYLTSFHFKGKVQFFVANYKQWWIQKYKPVLRRLSHRDIVDFDSDSDVHCYDHVILGLVRDRDLILGHHPTRNPKGYSMVDFTRFLRHSYGLRRERPLVLGETSGKKPRMMIISRRGTRKVLNLRRVAGMARELGFDVVVSEAGGNVKRFAATVNSCDVLVGVHGAGLTNQVFLPTGAVVVQIVPWGKMEWMAANFYGRPAAGMKLRHVEYHVAAEESSLARRYPREHVVFRDPMAIHAKAGRPWPTSS
;
A
#
# COMPACT_ATOMS: atom_id res chain seq x y z
N MET A 1 4.88 -3.35 -22.79
CA MET A 1 5.07 -3.10 -24.22
C MET A 1 6.56 -3.13 -24.49
N SER A 2 7.00 -3.80 -25.54
CA SER A 2 8.42 -3.91 -25.91
C SER A 2 8.58 -3.51 -27.38
N GLY A 3 9.67 -2.83 -27.72
CA GLY A 3 9.89 -2.18 -29.03
C GLY A 3 10.17 -0.69 -28.84
N ASP A 4 10.18 0.09 -29.92
CA ASP A 4 10.26 1.56 -29.80
C ASP A 4 8.93 2.10 -29.26
N VAL A 5 8.94 2.52 -27.99
CA VAL A 5 7.78 3.04 -27.28
C VAL A 5 8.01 4.52 -26.93
N ARG A 6 7.07 5.37 -27.36
CA ARG A 6 7.05 6.81 -27.07
C ARG A 6 6.05 7.10 -25.98
N VAL A 7 6.54 7.63 -24.87
CA VAL A 7 5.74 8.13 -23.76
C VAL A 7 5.60 9.63 -23.96
N ASP A 8 4.37 10.10 -24.17
CA ASP A 8 4.03 11.51 -24.36
C ASP A 8 3.08 11.93 -23.23
N PRO A 9 3.63 12.49 -22.14
CA PRO A 9 2.82 12.90 -20.98
C PRO A 9 1.87 14.05 -21.31
N ALA A 10 2.27 14.99 -22.19
CA ALA A 10 1.46 16.12 -22.62
C ALA A 10 0.15 15.69 -23.30
N SER A 11 0.19 14.67 -24.15
CA SER A 11 -1.02 14.08 -24.75
C SER A 11 -1.64 12.94 -23.94
N SER A 12 -1.08 12.63 -22.76
CA SER A 12 -1.47 11.51 -21.89
C SER A 12 -1.50 10.18 -22.67
N SER A 13 -0.44 9.89 -23.44
CA SER A 13 -0.42 8.73 -24.32
C SER A 13 0.91 7.97 -24.33
N VAL A 14 0.82 6.70 -24.72
CA VAL A 14 1.94 5.81 -24.98
C VAL A 14 1.74 5.22 -26.37
N THR A 15 2.71 5.40 -27.25
CA THR A 15 2.65 4.94 -28.64
C THR A 15 3.72 3.88 -28.87
N LEU A 16 3.32 2.69 -29.34
CA LEU A 16 4.24 1.66 -29.80
C LEU A 16 4.44 1.79 -31.31
N MET A 17 5.70 1.87 -31.74
CA MET A 17 6.05 1.74 -33.15
C MET A 17 5.95 0.28 -33.54
N ALA A 18 5.03 -0.04 -34.46
CA ALA A 18 4.85 -1.38 -34.98
C ALA A 18 4.36 -1.31 -36.43
N PRO A 19 4.81 -2.20 -37.33
CA PRO A 19 4.22 -2.31 -38.65
C PRO A 19 2.74 -2.65 -38.49
N LEU A 20 1.83 -1.81 -39.03
CA LEU A 20 0.41 -2.13 -39.04
C LEU A 20 0.21 -3.43 -39.83
N GLN A 21 -0.24 -4.51 -39.17
CA GLN A 21 -0.83 -5.63 -39.90
C GLN A 21 -2.10 -5.11 -40.60
N ARG A 22 -2.19 -5.33 -41.92
CA ARG A 22 -3.35 -4.91 -42.72
C ARG A 22 -4.64 -5.46 -42.08
N GLY A 23 -5.50 -4.57 -41.59
CA GLY A 23 -6.89 -4.90 -41.21
C GLY A 23 -7.29 -4.59 -39.77
N GLU A 24 -6.37 -4.32 -38.85
CA GLU A 24 -6.74 -3.97 -37.47
C GLU A 24 -6.38 -2.53 -37.14
N ALA A 25 -7.31 -1.61 -37.38
CA ALA A 25 -7.33 -0.36 -36.62
C ALA A 25 -7.68 -0.73 -35.17
N ALA A 26 -6.67 -1.07 -34.36
CA ALA A 26 -6.87 -1.36 -32.95
C ALA A 26 -7.57 -0.16 -32.31
N ALA A 27 -8.79 -0.37 -31.82
CA ALA A 27 -9.58 0.68 -31.19
C ALA A 27 -8.72 1.40 -30.12
N PRO A 28 -8.81 2.73 -30.00
CA PRO A 28 -8.00 3.49 -29.06
C PRO A 28 -8.24 2.96 -27.64
N ARG A 29 -7.26 2.25 -27.09
CA ARG A 29 -7.37 1.62 -25.77
C ARG A 29 -6.93 2.61 -24.71
N ARG A 30 -7.81 2.88 -23.75
CA ARG A 30 -7.50 3.74 -22.60
C ARG A 30 -7.25 2.87 -21.37
N ILE A 31 -6.18 3.18 -20.65
CA ILE A 31 -5.79 2.46 -19.44
C ILE A 31 -5.64 3.46 -18.31
N ARG A 32 -6.20 3.13 -17.15
CA ARG A 32 -5.95 3.84 -15.90
C ARG A 32 -4.83 3.12 -15.16
N PRO A 33 -3.61 3.68 -15.04
CA PRO A 33 -2.46 2.94 -14.53
C PRO A 33 -2.42 2.87 -12.99
N TYR A 34 -3.58 2.67 -12.36
CA TYR A 34 -3.73 2.40 -10.92
C TYR A 34 -3.99 0.91 -10.68
N ALA A 35 -3.41 0.34 -9.63
CA ALA A 35 -3.40 -1.12 -9.43
C ALA A 35 -4.76 -1.69 -9.00
N ARG A 36 -5.56 -0.90 -8.28
CA ARG A 36 -6.93 -1.24 -7.88
C ARG A 36 -7.91 -0.77 -8.96
N LYS A 37 -8.95 -1.56 -9.24
CA LYS A 37 -9.88 -1.37 -10.37
C LYS A 37 -11.33 -1.17 -9.93
N ASP A 38 -11.53 -0.69 -8.71
CA ASP A 38 -12.87 -0.45 -8.18
C ASP A 38 -13.53 0.68 -8.97
N ASP A 39 -14.73 0.44 -9.50
CA ASP A 39 -15.36 1.29 -10.54
C ASP A 39 -15.48 2.76 -10.13
N PHE A 40 -15.87 3.03 -8.88
CA PHE A 40 -16.04 4.39 -8.36
C PHE A 40 -14.73 5.16 -8.19
N LEU A 41 -13.56 4.49 -8.23
CA LEU A 41 -12.25 5.15 -8.20
C LEU A 41 -11.76 5.55 -9.59
N LEU A 42 -12.24 4.85 -10.63
CA LEU A 42 -11.75 5.03 -11.99
C LEU A 42 -11.86 6.51 -12.45
N PRO A 43 -12.92 7.27 -12.14
CA PRO A 43 -12.99 8.69 -12.50
C PRO A 43 -11.90 9.57 -11.86
N LEU A 44 -11.31 9.14 -10.73
CA LEU A 44 -10.26 9.87 -10.01
C LEU A 44 -8.85 9.51 -10.46
N VAL A 45 -8.72 8.63 -11.46
CA VAL A 45 -7.43 8.14 -11.97
C VAL A 45 -7.25 8.64 -13.40
N ARG A 46 -6.11 9.27 -13.66
CA ARG A 46 -5.67 9.74 -14.99
C ARG A 46 -5.75 8.57 -15.98
N GLU A 47 -6.39 8.80 -17.12
CA GLU A 47 -6.36 7.87 -18.25
C GLU A 47 -5.13 8.11 -19.12
N VAL A 48 -4.51 7.02 -19.57
CA VAL A 48 -3.41 7.01 -20.53
C VAL A 48 -3.87 6.27 -21.77
N ALA A 49 -3.81 6.93 -22.92
CA ALA A 49 -4.16 6.32 -24.20
C ALA A 49 -2.99 5.45 -24.70
N VAL A 50 -3.30 4.23 -25.15
CA VAL A 50 -2.34 3.34 -25.81
C VAL A 50 -2.60 3.37 -27.30
N ARG A 51 -1.58 3.73 -28.07
CA ARG A 51 -1.62 3.89 -29.53
C ARG A 51 -0.59 2.98 -30.20
N ALA A 52 -0.84 2.68 -31.47
CA ALA A 52 0.14 2.08 -32.36
C ALA A 52 0.39 3.04 -33.52
N ALA A 53 1.64 3.15 -33.98
CA ALA A 53 2.01 3.96 -35.13
C ALA A 53 2.91 3.16 -36.09
N ALA A 54 2.60 3.25 -37.38
CA ALA A 54 3.29 2.49 -38.43
C ALA A 54 4.56 3.15 -38.96
N SER A 55 4.72 4.46 -38.72
CA SER A 55 5.81 5.25 -39.27
C SER A 55 6.11 6.46 -38.41
N GLU A 56 7.36 6.91 -38.45
CA GLU A 56 7.87 8.09 -37.75
C GLU A 56 7.02 9.36 -37.96
N GLY A 57 6.48 9.55 -39.16
CA GLY A 57 5.67 10.74 -39.48
C GLY A 57 4.32 10.82 -38.76
N VAL A 58 3.86 9.72 -38.16
CA VAL A 58 2.57 9.63 -37.44
C VAL A 58 2.77 9.60 -35.93
N ALA A 59 3.97 9.26 -35.46
CA ALA A 59 4.30 9.17 -34.05
C ALA A 59 4.94 10.48 -33.55
N PRO A 60 4.75 10.84 -32.26
CA PRO A 60 5.41 12.00 -31.69
C PRO A 60 6.94 11.84 -31.77
N ARG A 61 7.69 12.90 -32.07
CA ARG A 61 9.16 12.83 -32.15
C ARG A 61 9.77 12.69 -30.76
N CYS A 62 10.82 11.88 -30.61
CA CYS A 62 11.53 11.74 -29.35
C CYS A 62 12.28 13.03 -28.98
N ASN A 63 11.96 13.61 -27.82
CA ASN A 63 12.76 14.67 -27.20
C ASN A 63 13.95 14.05 -26.45
N VAL A 64 13.70 12.95 -25.73
CA VAL A 64 14.69 12.27 -24.87
C VAL A 64 14.63 10.78 -25.12
N THR A 65 15.78 10.14 -25.32
CA THR A 65 15.87 8.70 -25.58
C THR A 65 16.58 7.96 -24.45
N HIS A 66 16.02 6.84 -24.01
CA HIS A 66 16.46 6.07 -22.84
C HIS A 66 16.73 4.61 -23.19
N HIS A 67 17.78 4.36 -23.99
CA HIS A 67 18.15 3.01 -24.41
C HIS A 67 18.51 2.10 -23.22
N GLY A 68 18.00 0.87 -23.25
CA GLY A 68 18.30 -0.16 -22.25
C GLY A 68 17.76 0.12 -20.84
N VAL A 69 16.92 1.15 -20.67
CA VAL A 69 16.25 1.47 -19.41
C VAL A 69 14.75 1.30 -19.59
N PRO A 70 14.07 0.42 -18.85
CA PRO A 70 12.62 0.33 -18.88
C PRO A 70 11.96 1.52 -18.17
N ALA A 71 10.73 1.86 -18.59
CA ALA A 71 9.88 2.79 -17.85
C ALA A 71 8.69 2.07 -17.20
N VAL A 72 8.28 2.53 -16.01
CA VAL A 72 7.02 2.13 -15.35
C VAL A 72 6.18 3.39 -15.17
N ILE A 73 5.00 3.39 -15.78
CA ILE A 73 4.01 4.46 -15.66
C ILE A 73 2.93 4.00 -14.69
N PHE A 74 2.74 4.71 -13.59
CA PHE A 74 1.71 4.38 -12.60
C PHE A 74 1.04 5.62 -12.03
N SER A 75 -0.20 5.47 -11.59
CA SER A 75 -0.96 6.55 -10.95
C SER A 75 -0.86 6.47 -9.43
N ILE A 76 -0.70 7.63 -8.80
CA ILE A 76 -0.95 7.82 -7.36
C ILE A 76 -2.25 8.63 -7.15
N GLY A 77 -3.29 8.35 -7.93
CA GLY A 77 -4.65 8.88 -7.75
C GLY A 77 -5.45 8.09 -6.71
N GLY A 78 -6.74 7.86 -6.98
CA GLY A 78 -7.59 6.93 -6.22
C GLY A 78 -7.59 7.16 -4.70
N TYR A 79 -7.23 6.13 -3.93
CA TYR A 79 -7.25 6.15 -2.46
C TYR A 79 -5.93 6.56 -1.79
N THR A 80 -4.93 6.97 -2.56
CA THR A 80 -3.63 7.38 -2.03
C THR A 80 -3.75 8.54 -1.03
N GLY A 81 -2.89 8.54 -0.02
CA GLY A 81 -2.98 9.39 1.17
C GLY A 81 -3.50 8.66 2.40
N ASN A 82 -4.26 7.57 2.20
CA ASN A 82 -4.48 6.59 3.25
C ASN A 82 -3.32 5.59 3.29
N PHE A 83 -2.71 5.39 4.46
CA PHE A 83 -1.50 4.55 4.58
C PHE A 83 -1.70 3.08 4.16
N PHE A 84 -2.91 2.52 4.31
CA PHE A 84 -3.23 1.19 3.79
C PHE A 84 -3.16 1.16 2.27
N HIS A 85 -3.80 2.12 1.59
CA HIS A 85 -3.84 2.19 0.14
C HIS A 85 -2.49 2.60 -0.46
N ASP A 86 -1.74 3.49 0.18
CA ASP A 86 -0.36 3.80 -0.21
C ASP A 86 0.49 2.51 -0.30
N MET A 87 0.31 1.59 0.67
CA MET A 87 1.02 0.31 0.68
C MET A 87 0.42 -0.70 -0.30
N ALA A 88 -0.88 -0.98 -0.20
CA ALA A 88 -1.56 -2.07 -0.90
C ALA A 88 -1.79 -1.78 -2.40
N ASP A 89 -2.05 -0.52 -2.75
CA ASP A 89 -2.42 -0.14 -4.12
C ASP A 89 -1.22 0.41 -4.90
N VAL A 90 -0.15 0.85 -4.21
CA VAL A 90 1.03 1.45 -4.86
C VAL A 90 2.33 0.77 -4.49
N LEU A 91 2.78 0.79 -3.23
CA LEU A 91 4.16 0.39 -2.90
C LEU A 91 4.42 -1.11 -3.05
N VAL A 92 3.51 -1.99 -2.63
CA VAL A 92 3.61 -3.44 -2.86
C VAL A 92 3.57 -3.77 -4.36
N PRO A 93 2.57 -3.27 -5.14
CA PRO A 93 2.55 -3.46 -6.58
C PRO A 93 3.77 -2.89 -7.32
N LEU A 94 4.26 -1.72 -6.91
CA LEU A 94 5.44 -1.09 -7.50
C LEU A 94 6.70 -1.89 -7.21
N TYR A 95 6.86 -2.41 -5.99
CA TYR A 95 7.94 -3.33 -5.65
C TYR A 95 7.89 -4.58 -6.54
N LEU A 96 6.74 -5.25 -6.64
CA LEU A 96 6.55 -6.43 -7.48
C LEU A 96 6.90 -6.13 -8.95
N THR A 97 6.47 -4.97 -9.44
CA THR A 97 6.65 -4.56 -10.84
C THR A 97 8.09 -4.17 -11.18
N SER A 98 8.83 -3.55 -10.24
CA SER A 98 10.07 -2.84 -10.56
C SER A 98 11.33 -3.32 -9.83
N PHE A 99 11.21 -4.02 -8.69
CA PHE A 99 12.36 -4.36 -7.85
C PHE A 99 13.45 -5.14 -8.59
N HIS A 100 13.04 -5.96 -9.54
CA HIS A 100 13.93 -6.79 -10.33
C HIS A 100 14.81 -6.04 -11.33
N PHE A 101 14.49 -4.77 -11.63
CA PHE A 101 15.34 -3.91 -12.45
C PHE A 101 16.55 -3.34 -11.69
N LYS A 102 16.65 -3.61 -10.38
CA LYS A 102 17.81 -3.25 -9.54
C LYS A 102 18.20 -1.76 -9.65
N GLY A 103 17.20 -0.87 -9.64
CA GLY A 103 17.39 0.58 -9.77
C GLY A 103 17.46 1.10 -11.21
N LYS A 104 17.62 0.24 -12.22
CA LYS A 104 17.66 0.62 -13.64
C LYS A 104 16.26 0.67 -14.23
N VAL A 105 15.44 1.61 -13.78
CA VAL A 105 14.06 1.80 -14.26
C VAL A 105 13.65 3.25 -14.06
N GLN A 106 12.99 3.84 -15.04
CA GLN A 106 12.43 5.20 -14.96
C GLN A 106 10.99 5.12 -14.45
N PHE A 107 10.61 6.02 -13.54
CA PHE A 107 9.23 6.13 -13.05
C PHE A 107 8.55 7.37 -13.62
N PHE A 108 7.36 7.17 -14.17
CA PHE A 108 6.41 8.22 -14.53
C PHE A 108 5.21 8.11 -13.61
N VAL A 109 4.91 9.18 -12.91
CA VAL A 109 3.86 9.19 -11.89
C VAL A 109 2.72 10.09 -12.34
N ALA A 110 1.58 9.48 -12.67
CA ALA A 110 0.34 10.17 -13.00
C ALA A 110 -0.48 10.49 -11.74
N ASN A 111 -1.35 11.50 -11.81
CA ASN A 111 -1.99 12.10 -10.63
C ASN A 111 -0.96 12.51 -9.57
N TYR A 112 0.10 13.18 -10.01
CA TYR A 112 1.29 13.46 -9.24
C TYR A 112 1.00 14.27 -7.98
N LYS A 113 1.68 13.91 -6.89
CA LYS A 113 1.58 14.57 -5.59
C LYS A 113 2.97 14.66 -4.98
N GLN A 114 3.58 15.85 -5.01
CA GLN A 114 4.94 16.06 -4.49
C GLN A 114 5.09 15.58 -3.04
N TRP A 115 4.11 15.84 -2.17
CA TRP A 115 4.14 15.39 -0.76
C TRP A 115 4.19 13.86 -0.62
N TRP A 116 3.56 13.11 -1.54
CA TRP A 116 3.57 11.65 -1.52
C TRP A 116 4.95 11.11 -1.91
N ILE A 117 5.55 11.71 -2.95
CA ILE A 117 6.91 11.40 -3.38
C ILE A 117 7.91 11.66 -2.24
N GLN A 118 7.79 12.79 -1.53
CA GLN A 118 8.66 13.08 -0.39
C GLN A 118 8.43 12.10 0.78
N LYS A 119 7.18 11.75 1.08
CA LYS A 119 6.82 10.79 2.13
C LYS A 119 7.48 9.41 1.90
N TYR A 120 7.55 8.95 0.65
CA TYR A 120 8.08 7.62 0.29
C TYR A 120 9.44 7.63 -0.41
N LYS A 121 10.13 8.79 -0.41
CA LYS A 121 11.45 8.97 -1.00
C LYS A 121 12.48 7.87 -0.65
N PRO A 122 12.59 7.37 0.60
CA PRO A 122 13.53 6.29 0.92
C PRO A 122 13.24 4.99 0.16
N VAL A 123 11.96 4.69 -0.07
CA VAL A 123 11.53 3.49 -0.81
C VAL A 123 11.74 3.68 -2.31
N LEU A 124 11.29 4.81 -2.85
CA LEU A 124 11.35 5.10 -4.28
C LEU A 124 12.79 5.14 -4.80
N ARG A 125 13.72 5.78 -4.07
CA ARG A 125 15.15 5.81 -4.39
C ARG A 125 15.84 4.44 -4.34
N ARG A 126 15.23 3.47 -3.66
CA ARG A 126 15.74 2.10 -3.60
C ARG A 126 15.24 1.24 -4.76
N LEU A 127 14.10 1.61 -5.36
CA LEU A 127 13.54 0.93 -6.53
C LEU A 127 14.06 1.50 -7.85
N SER A 128 14.33 2.80 -7.91
CA SER A 128 14.88 3.51 -9.06
C SER A 128 16.04 4.41 -8.67
N HIS A 129 17.11 4.41 -9.48
CA HIS A 129 18.23 5.34 -9.39
C HIS A 129 18.06 6.56 -10.30
N ARG A 130 16.93 6.68 -10.99
CA ARG A 130 16.59 7.84 -11.83
C ARG A 130 15.70 8.80 -11.06
N ASP A 131 15.64 10.04 -11.51
CA ASP A 131 14.65 10.99 -11.01
C ASP A 131 13.24 10.53 -11.36
N ILE A 132 12.23 10.96 -10.61
CA ILE A 132 10.84 10.61 -10.90
C ILE A 132 10.26 11.68 -11.81
N VAL A 133 9.65 11.27 -12.92
CA VAL A 133 8.98 12.19 -13.85
C VAL A 133 7.53 12.38 -13.40
N ASP A 134 7.13 13.64 -13.30
CA ASP A 134 5.73 14.03 -13.12
C ASP A 134 5.01 13.91 -14.46
N PHE A 135 4.22 12.84 -14.61
CA PHE A 135 3.52 12.57 -15.86
C PHE A 135 2.42 13.61 -16.17
N ASP A 136 1.96 14.38 -15.17
CA ASP A 136 0.89 15.35 -15.39
C ASP A 136 1.41 16.71 -15.89
N SER A 137 2.71 17.00 -15.74
CA SER A 137 3.31 18.29 -16.09
C SER A 137 4.48 18.22 -17.08
N ASP A 138 5.07 17.04 -17.29
CA ASP A 138 6.16 16.85 -18.25
C ASP A 138 5.68 17.07 -19.71
N SER A 139 6.47 17.80 -20.48
CA SER A 139 6.16 18.16 -21.88
C SER A 139 7.01 17.41 -22.91
N ASP A 140 7.99 16.62 -22.46
CA ASP A 140 8.92 15.93 -23.35
C ASP A 140 8.38 14.55 -23.75
N VAL A 141 8.60 14.19 -25.01
CA VAL A 141 8.36 12.83 -25.47
C VAL A 141 9.57 11.98 -25.16
N HIS A 142 9.38 10.97 -24.32
CA HIS A 142 10.43 10.05 -23.90
C HIS A 142 10.33 8.70 -24.62
N CYS A 143 11.42 8.27 -25.23
CA CYS A 143 11.47 7.03 -26.01
C CYS A 143 12.25 5.94 -25.28
N TYR A 144 11.67 4.74 -25.24
CA TYR A 144 12.14 3.57 -24.49
C TYR A 144 12.00 2.30 -25.31
N ASP A 145 12.85 1.31 -25.04
CA ASP A 145 12.74 -0.04 -25.63
C ASP A 145 11.67 -0.91 -24.92
N HIS A 146 11.29 -0.52 -23.69
CA HIS A 146 10.34 -1.25 -22.87
C HIS A 146 9.59 -0.34 -21.90
N VAL A 147 8.26 -0.43 -21.90
CA VAL A 147 7.37 0.34 -21.02
C VAL A 147 6.34 -0.59 -20.38
N ILE A 148 6.18 -0.45 -19.06
CA ILE A 148 5.12 -1.08 -18.27
C ILE A 148 4.09 0.00 -17.92
N LEU A 149 2.86 -0.16 -18.38
CA LEU A 149 1.76 0.75 -18.09
C LEU A 149 0.83 0.16 -17.02
N GLY A 150 0.88 0.74 -15.82
CA GLY A 150 0.20 0.26 -14.64
C GLY A 150 1.08 -0.63 -13.75
N LEU A 151 0.53 -1.04 -12.62
CA LEU A 151 1.21 -1.89 -11.64
C LEU A 151 0.57 -3.27 -11.56
N VAL A 152 1.38 -4.28 -11.30
CA VAL A 152 0.90 -5.64 -11.05
C VAL A 152 0.47 -5.76 -9.59
N ARG A 153 -0.81 -6.04 -9.37
CA ARG A 153 -1.39 -6.31 -8.04
C ARG A 153 -1.95 -7.72 -7.98
N ASP A 154 -1.71 -8.37 -6.85
CA ASP A 154 -2.34 -9.64 -6.51
C ASP A 154 -3.54 -9.41 -5.60
N ARG A 155 -3.31 -9.17 -4.31
CA ARG A 155 -4.33 -8.83 -3.31
C ARG A 155 -3.78 -7.82 -2.31
N ASP A 156 -4.64 -7.36 -1.42
CA ASP A 156 -4.29 -6.33 -0.45
C ASP A 156 -3.23 -6.86 0.53
N LEU A 157 -2.02 -6.31 0.43
CA LEU A 157 -0.85 -6.68 1.24
C LEU A 157 -0.47 -8.18 1.18
N ILE A 158 -0.74 -8.83 0.04
CA ILE A 158 -0.37 -10.23 -0.22
C ILE A 158 0.34 -10.32 -1.56
N LEU A 159 1.43 -11.10 -1.58
CA LEU A 159 2.12 -11.52 -2.78
C LEU A 159 2.08 -13.05 -2.82
N GLY A 160 1.19 -13.59 -3.66
CA GLY A 160 1.11 -15.02 -3.95
C GLY A 160 2.03 -15.43 -5.09
N HIS A 161 2.29 -16.73 -5.19
CA HIS A 161 2.93 -17.30 -6.37
C HIS A 161 2.00 -17.15 -7.59
N HIS A 162 2.55 -16.69 -8.71
CA HIS A 162 1.80 -16.59 -9.96
C HIS A 162 2.75 -16.63 -11.17
N PRO A 163 2.53 -17.48 -12.17
CA PRO A 163 3.48 -17.67 -13.27
C PRO A 163 3.73 -16.42 -14.10
N THR A 164 2.73 -15.56 -14.29
CA THR A 164 2.87 -14.31 -15.09
C THR A 164 2.98 -13.03 -14.26
N ARG A 165 2.21 -12.91 -13.17
CA ARG A 165 2.18 -11.70 -12.32
C ARG A 165 3.30 -11.65 -11.29
N ASN A 166 3.78 -12.79 -10.83
CA ASN A 166 4.90 -12.90 -9.89
C ASN A 166 5.84 -14.05 -10.28
N PRO A 167 6.40 -14.04 -11.50
CA PRO A 167 7.26 -15.12 -12.00
C PRO A 167 8.53 -15.31 -11.16
N LYS A 168 8.94 -14.28 -10.42
CA LYS A 168 10.15 -14.28 -9.59
C LYS A 168 9.91 -14.80 -8.17
N GLY A 169 8.65 -15.12 -7.83
CA GLY A 169 8.30 -15.68 -6.52
C GLY A 169 8.53 -14.72 -5.35
N TYR A 170 8.45 -13.41 -5.56
CA TYR A 170 8.60 -12.44 -4.47
C TYR A 170 7.52 -12.64 -3.41
N SER A 171 7.91 -12.61 -2.14
CA SER A 171 7.01 -12.77 -1.01
C SER A 171 6.81 -11.48 -0.22
N MET A 172 5.81 -11.44 0.67
CA MET A 172 5.67 -10.34 1.62
C MET A 172 6.82 -10.28 2.65
N VAL A 173 7.52 -11.39 2.90
CA VAL A 173 8.76 -11.38 3.69
C VAL A 173 9.86 -10.59 2.97
N ASP A 174 9.99 -10.76 1.65
CA ASP A 174 10.98 -10.01 0.86
C ASP A 174 10.63 -8.53 0.78
N PHE A 175 9.35 -8.21 0.59
CA PHE A 175 8.87 -6.83 0.61
C PHE A 175 9.11 -6.15 1.97
N THR A 176 8.77 -6.80 3.09
CA THR A 176 8.99 -6.19 4.42
C THR A 176 10.48 -6.05 4.73
N ARG A 177 11.33 -7.00 4.31
CA ARG A 177 12.80 -6.87 4.39
C ARG A 177 13.30 -5.66 3.58
N PHE A 178 12.81 -5.52 2.34
CA PHE A 178 13.12 -4.38 1.47
C PHE A 178 12.69 -3.04 2.09
N LEU A 179 11.48 -2.97 2.69
CA LEU A 179 11.01 -1.77 3.39
C LEU A 179 11.88 -1.45 4.59
N ARG A 180 12.18 -2.43 5.46
CA ARG A 180 13.06 -2.23 6.61
C ARG A 180 14.42 -1.69 6.18
N HIS A 181 15.00 -2.27 5.12
CA HIS A 181 16.27 -1.80 4.56
C HIS A 181 16.17 -0.36 4.05
N SER A 182 15.11 -0.03 3.32
CA SER A 182 14.86 1.32 2.76
C SER A 182 14.78 2.40 3.85
N TYR A 183 14.28 2.06 5.04
CA TYR A 183 14.19 2.97 6.18
C TYR A 183 15.35 2.85 7.18
N GLY A 184 16.32 1.95 6.94
CA GLY A 184 17.46 1.73 7.84
C GLY A 184 17.11 1.01 9.14
N LEU A 185 16.07 0.18 9.13
CA LEU A 185 15.56 -0.55 10.29
C LEU A 185 16.33 -1.86 10.45
N ARG A 186 17.05 -2.01 11.57
CA ARG A 186 18.03 -3.10 11.77
C ARG A 186 17.47 -4.35 12.43
N ARG A 187 16.29 -4.28 13.07
CA ARG A 187 15.80 -5.40 13.89
C ARG A 187 15.04 -6.40 13.02
N GLU A 188 15.54 -7.64 12.98
CA GLU A 188 15.01 -8.69 12.12
C GLU A 188 14.12 -9.71 12.85
N ARG A 189 14.37 -9.95 14.15
CA ARG A 189 13.58 -10.86 14.99
C ARG A 189 13.11 -10.19 16.30
N PRO A 190 11.97 -10.63 16.86
CA PRO A 190 11.54 -10.20 18.19
C PRO A 190 12.47 -10.72 19.29
N LEU A 191 12.28 -10.21 20.50
CA LEU A 191 12.95 -10.65 21.72
C LEU A 191 12.53 -12.09 22.04
N VAL A 192 13.49 -12.92 22.41
CA VAL A 192 13.23 -14.21 23.07
C VAL A 192 13.38 -14.00 24.57
N LEU A 193 12.34 -14.34 25.34
CA LEU A 193 12.37 -14.20 26.80
C LEU A 193 13.51 -15.03 27.40
N GLY A 194 14.29 -14.43 28.29
CA GLY A 194 15.44 -15.07 28.93
C GLY A 194 16.75 -15.03 28.13
N GLU A 195 16.72 -14.70 26.82
CA GLU A 195 17.94 -14.62 25.98
C GLU A 195 18.85 -13.44 26.39
N THR A 196 18.27 -12.37 26.93
CA THR A 196 19.03 -11.25 27.50
C THR A 196 18.48 -10.90 28.87
N SER A 197 19.34 -11.00 29.90
CA SER A 197 18.98 -10.68 31.27
C SER A 197 18.42 -9.26 31.40
N GLY A 198 17.33 -9.11 32.14
CA GLY A 198 16.69 -7.82 32.44
C GLY A 198 15.92 -7.16 31.28
N LYS A 199 15.91 -7.73 30.06
CA LYS A 199 15.14 -7.16 28.94
C LYS A 199 13.68 -7.58 28.98
N LYS A 200 12.78 -6.59 28.87
CA LYS A 200 11.34 -6.78 28.74
C LYS A 200 10.92 -6.77 27.27
N PRO A 201 9.93 -7.59 26.87
CA PRO A 201 9.34 -7.50 25.53
C PRO A 201 8.64 -6.14 25.38
N ARG A 202 8.78 -5.54 24.19
CA ARG A 202 8.28 -4.20 23.93
C ARG A 202 6.95 -4.25 23.18
N MET A 203 5.91 -3.65 23.74
CA MET A 203 4.58 -3.57 23.15
C MET A 203 4.29 -2.15 22.69
N MET A 204 3.89 -1.99 21.44
CA MET A 204 3.37 -0.75 20.93
C MET A 204 1.85 -0.80 20.83
N ILE A 205 1.17 0.20 21.37
CA ILE A 205 -0.27 0.39 21.19
C ILE A 205 -0.48 1.61 20.29
N ILE A 206 -1.07 1.39 19.11
CA ILE A 206 -1.43 2.46 18.19
C ILE A 206 -2.64 3.20 18.75
N SER A 207 -2.45 4.48 19.10
CA SER A 207 -3.55 5.37 19.50
C SER A 207 -4.17 6.06 18.28
N ARG A 208 -5.37 6.60 18.47
CA ARG A 208 -6.15 7.30 17.44
C ARG A 208 -6.84 8.52 18.04
N ARG A 209 -6.76 9.68 17.38
CA ARG A 209 -7.54 10.89 17.73
C ARG A 209 -8.90 10.98 17.04
N GLY A 210 -9.03 10.35 15.88
CA GLY A 210 -10.28 10.28 15.11
C GLY A 210 -11.18 9.13 15.58
N THR A 211 -11.78 8.38 14.67
CA THR A 211 -12.72 7.30 15.06
C THR A 211 -12.05 5.98 15.43
N ARG A 212 -12.84 5.10 16.05
CA ARG A 212 -12.41 3.75 16.52
C ARG A 212 -11.28 3.86 17.54
N LYS A 213 -11.51 4.65 18.59
CA LYS A 213 -10.57 4.84 19.70
C LYS A 213 -10.71 3.74 20.74
N VAL A 214 -9.61 3.41 21.41
CA VAL A 214 -9.65 2.69 22.68
C VAL A 214 -9.92 3.72 23.79
N LEU A 215 -11.13 3.74 24.32
CA LEU A 215 -11.57 4.78 25.27
C LEU A 215 -10.86 4.68 26.63
N ASN A 216 -10.51 3.47 27.05
CA ASN A 216 -9.80 3.16 28.28
C ASN A 216 -8.30 2.93 28.06
N LEU A 217 -7.69 3.56 27.04
CA LEU A 217 -6.30 3.32 26.61
C LEU A 217 -5.27 3.37 27.75
N ARG A 218 -5.43 4.29 28.71
CA ARG A 218 -4.54 4.38 29.88
C ARG A 218 -4.57 3.10 30.73
N ARG A 219 -5.75 2.51 30.93
CA ARG A 219 -5.91 1.25 31.68
C ARG A 219 -5.32 0.07 30.92
N VAL A 220 -5.59 -0.03 29.61
CA VAL A 220 -5.01 -1.08 28.75
C VAL A 220 -3.49 -1.02 28.76
N ALA A 221 -2.91 0.18 28.64
CA ALA A 221 -1.46 0.36 28.72
C ALA A 221 -0.90 0.07 30.12
N GLY A 222 -1.64 0.37 31.20
CA GLY A 222 -1.26 0.03 32.58
C GLY A 222 -1.19 -1.49 32.78
N MET A 223 -2.25 -2.21 32.41
CA MET A 223 -2.32 -3.67 32.49
C MET A 223 -1.21 -4.34 31.67
N ALA A 224 -0.89 -3.84 30.47
CA ALA A 224 0.23 -4.37 29.69
C ALA A 224 1.60 -4.18 30.40
N ARG A 225 1.80 -3.09 31.16
CA ARG A 225 3.02 -2.91 31.96
C ARG A 225 3.09 -3.86 33.16
N GLU A 226 1.95 -4.08 33.83
CA GLU A 226 1.83 -5.03 34.94
C GLU A 226 2.12 -6.46 34.48
N LEU A 227 1.73 -6.81 33.26
CA LEU A 227 2.09 -8.07 32.60
C LEU A 227 3.56 -8.16 32.17
N GLY A 228 4.37 -7.11 32.40
CA GLY A 228 5.81 -7.12 32.18
C GLY A 228 6.29 -6.57 30.83
N PHE A 229 5.42 -5.94 30.03
CA PHE A 229 5.85 -5.30 28.77
C PHE A 229 6.46 -3.90 29.01
N ASP A 230 7.45 -3.52 28.19
CA ASP A 230 7.79 -2.12 27.95
C ASP A 230 6.78 -1.52 26.96
N VAL A 231 5.90 -0.63 27.42
CA VAL A 231 4.75 -0.16 26.64
C VAL A 231 4.99 1.23 26.05
N VAL A 232 4.90 1.31 24.72
CA VAL A 232 4.90 2.56 23.96
C VAL A 232 3.50 2.82 23.40
N VAL A 233 2.95 3.99 23.68
CA VAL A 233 1.68 4.44 23.08
C VAL A 233 1.98 5.55 22.09
N SER A 234 1.56 5.39 20.83
CA SER A 234 1.83 6.38 19.79
C SER A 234 0.77 6.39 18.70
N GLU A 235 0.47 7.57 18.17
CA GLU A 235 -0.40 7.73 17.02
C GLU A 235 0.44 7.75 15.74
N ALA A 236 -0.03 7.06 14.70
CA ALA A 236 0.62 7.08 13.40
C ALA A 236 0.58 8.51 12.81
N GLY A 237 1.74 9.14 12.71
CA GLY A 237 1.92 10.47 12.12
C GLY A 237 2.49 10.45 10.70
N GLY A 238 2.71 11.63 10.11
CA GLY A 238 3.23 11.77 8.75
C GLY A 238 4.70 11.37 8.56
N ASN A 239 5.50 11.33 9.64
CA ASN A 239 6.90 10.90 9.56
C ASN A 239 7.01 9.37 9.59
N VAL A 240 6.91 8.76 8.41
CA VAL A 240 6.94 7.31 8.22
C VAL A 240 8.24 6.71 8.78
N LYS A 241 9.40 7.32 8.52
CA LYS A 241 10.71 6.78 8.97
C LYS A 241 10.78 6.66 10.49
N ARG A 242 10.41 7.73 11.22
CA ARG A 242 10.43 7.73 12.69
C ARG A 242 9.45 6.71 13.25
N PHE A 243 8.22 6.68 12.73
CA PHE A 243 7.21 5.75 13.20
C PHE A 243 7.59 4.30 12.92
N ALA A 244 8.13 4.01 11.74
CA ALA A 244 8.64 2.71 11.35
C ALA A 244 9.78 2.23 12.28
N ALA A 245 10.68 3.13 12.70
CA ALA A 245 11.72 2.80 13.68
C ALA A 245 11.14 2.40 15.04
N THR A 246 10.12 3.12 15.52
CA THR A 246 9.42 2.75 16.76
C THR A 246 8.76 1.38 16.62
N VAL A 247 8.02 1.14 15.53
CA VAL A 247 7.35 -0.16 15.29
C VAL A 247 8.38 -1.29 15.18
N ASN A 248 9.47 -1.10 14.44
CA ASN A 248 10.52 -2.11 14.29
C ASN A 248 11.21 -2.44 15.61
N SER A 249 11.19 -1.53 16.60
CA SER A 249 11.73 -1.79 17.94
C SER A 249 10.82 -2.64 18.84
N CYS A 250 9.61 -2.98 18.38
CA CYS A 250 8.60 -3.66 19.19
C CYS A 250 8.45 -5.14 18.84
N ASP A 251 8.04 -5.92 19.83
CA ASP A 251 7.73 -7.36 19.75
C ASP A 251 6.24 -7.61 19.51
N VAL A 252 5.40 -6.68 19.96
CA VAL A 252 3.96 -6.72 19.82
C VAL A 252 3.46 -5.38 19.32
N LEU A 253 2.61 -5.40 18.29
CA LEU A 253 1.87 -4.24 17.81
C LEU A 253 0.38 -4.45 18.08
N VAL A 254 -0.22 -3.60 18.90
CA VAL A 254 -1.64 -3.60 19.21
C VAL A 254 -2.30 -2.43 18.49
N GLY A 255 -3.39 -2.67 17.79
CA GLY A 255 -4.12 -1.58 17.14
C GLY A 255 -5.53 -1.96 16.74
N VAL A 256 -6.40 -0.95 16.72
CA VAL A 256 -7.77 -1.10 16.20
C VAL A 256 -7.73 -1.22 14.68
N HIS A 257 -8.54 -2.13 14.13
CA HIS A 257 -8.66 -2.39 12.71
C HIS A 257 -8.75 -1.09 11.90
N GLY A 258 -7.86 -0.96 10.90
CA GLY A 258 -7.80 0.15 9.96
C GLY A 258 -6.36 0.55 9.63
N ALA A 259 -6.19 1.60 8.82
CA ALA A 259 -4.91 1.95 8.18
C ALA A 259 -3.68 2.07 9.10
N GLY A 260 -3.87 2.34 10.39
CA GLY A 260 -2.77 2.34 11.36
C GLY A 260 -2.13 0.95 11.51
N LEU A 261 -2.92 -0.11 11.45
CA LEU A 261 -2.45 -1.50 11.61
C LEU A 261 -1.59 -1.97 10.43
N THR A 262 -1.65 -1.28 9.29
CA THR A 262 -0.74 -1.51 8.15
C THR A 262 0.73 -1.35 8.55
N ASN A 263 1.03 -0.62 9.62
CA ASN A 263 2.38 -0.51 10.16
C ASN A 263 3.00 -1.86 10.59
N GLN A 264 2.23 -2.95 10.65
CA GLN A 264 2.76 -4.31 10.80
C GLN A 264 3.88 -4.64 9.79
N VAL A 265 3.90 -4.00 8.61
CA VAL A 265 4.97 -4.19 7.60
C VAL A 265 6.37 -3.84 8.10
N PHE A 266 6.49 -3.07 9.19
CA PHE A 266 7.79 -2.69 9.78
C PHE A 266 8.22 -3.59 10.94
N LEU A 267 7.35 -4.49 11.39
CA LEU A 267 7.69 -5.40 12.48
C LEU A 267 8.83 -6.36 12.08
N PRO A 268 9.63 -6.80 13.07
CA PRO A 268 10.52 -7.95 12.90
C PRO A 268 9.73 -9.21 12.55
N THR A 269 10.31 -10.10 11.76
CA THR A 269 9.68 -11.39 11.42
C THR A 269 9.52 -12.23 12.70
N GLY A 270 8.33 -12.80 12.92
CA GLY A 270 7.95 -13.55 14.13
C GLY A 270 7.34 -12.70 15.26
N ALA A 271 7.33 -11.37 15.12
CA ALA A 271 6.62 -10.48 16.04
C ALA A 271 5.10 -10.71 15.99
N VAL A 272 4.37 -10.15 16.97
CA VAL A 272 2.94 -10.35 17.15
C VAL A 272 2.17 -9.09 16.73
N VAL A 273 1.08 -9.26 16.00
CA VAL A 273 0.08 -8.23 15.74
C VAL A 273 -1.20 -8.60 16.46
N VAL A 274 -1.64 -7.76 17.39
CA VAL A 274 -2.93 -7.85 18.05
C VAL A 274 -3.88 -6.88 17.36
N GLN A 275 -4.85 -7.41 16.64
CA GLN A 275 -5.87 -6.67 15.94
C GLN A 275 -7.13 -6.57 16.81
N ILE A 276 -7.44 -5.37 17.27
CA ILE A 276 -8.74 -5.09 17.90
C ILE A 276 -9.75 -4.91 16.77
N VAL A 277 -10.66 -5.87 16.61
CA VAL A 277 -11.72 -5.89 15.60
C VAL A 277 -12.96 -5.17 16.19
N PRO A 278 -13.34 -4.00 15.66
CA PRO A 278 -14.52 -3.28 16.14
C PRO A 278 -15.80 -4.08 15.94
N TRP A 279 -16.80 -3.79 16.77
CA TRP A 279 -18.16 -4.30 16.60
C TRP A 279 -18.70 -4.00 15.21
N GLY A 280 -19.46 -4.95 14.66
CA GLY A 280 -20.24 -4.77 13.43
C GLY A 280 -19.88 -5.74 12.32
N LYS A 281 -19.75 -7.04 12.60
CA LYS A 281 -19.54 -8.11 11.60
C LYS A 281 -18.34 -7.84 10.68
N MET A 282 -17.17 -7.63 11.30
CA MET A 282 -15.94 -7.22 10.61
C MET A 282 -14.96 -8.38 10.35
N GLU A 283 -15.36 -9.62 10.59
CA GLU A 283 -14.49 -10.81 10.61
C GLU A 283 -13.80 -11.00 9.26
N TRP A 284 -14.57 -10.94 8.16
CA TRP A 284 -14.01 -11.09 6.81
C TRP A 284 -12.99 -9.98 6.49
N MET A 285 -13.30 -8.73 6.86
CA MET A 285 -12.39 -7.60 6.64
C MET A 285 -11.13 -7.73 7.49
N ALA A 286 -11.27 -8.13 8.76
CA ALA A 286 -10.14 -8.34 9.67
C ALA A 286 -9.18 -9.41 9.13
N ALA A 287 -9.72 -10.57 8.75
CA ALA A 287 -8.96 -11.68 8.21
C ALA A 287 -8.26 -11.32 6.89
N ASN A 288 -8.95 -10.65 5.94
CA ASN A 288 -8.37 -10.42 4.61
C ASN A 288 -7.47 -9.19 4.52
N PHE A 289 -7.69 -8.15 5.34
CA PHE A 289 -6.84 -6.94 5.31
C PHE A 289 -5.63 -7.00 6.23
N TYR A 290 -5.67 -7.80 7.29
CA TYR A 290 -4.58 -7.83 8.27
C TYR A 290 -4.17 -9.24 8.72
N GLY A 291 -5.10 -10.16 8.96
CA GLY A 291 -4.76 -11.52 9.42
C GLY A 291 -3.95 -12.34 8.40
N ARG A 292 -4.48 -12.53 7.20
CA ARG A 292 -3.78 -13.21 6.09
C ARG A 292 -2.51 -12.47 5.66
N PRO A 293 -2.50 -11.12 5.53
CA PRO A 293 -1.27 -10.37 5.33
C PRO A 293 -0.21 -10.59 6.41
N ALA A 294 -0.59 -10.63 7.70
CA ALA A 294 0.33 -10.89 8.80
C ALA A 294 0.98 -12.28 8.65
N ALA A 295 0.19 -13.31 8.31
CA ALA A 295 0.71 -14.64 8.03
C ALA A 295 1.70 -14.65 6.84
N GLY A 296 1.37 -13.94 5.75
CA GLY A 296 2.27 -13.78 4.59
C GLY A 296 3.59 -13.06 4.92
N MET A 297 3.59 -12.19 5.93
CA MET A 297 4.78 -11.51 6.48
C MET A 297 5.52 -12.35 7.53
N LYS A 298 5.04 -13.56 7.84
CA LYS A 298 5.52 -14.41 8.95
C LYS A 298 5.42 -13.72 10.32
N LEU A 299 4.34 -12.99 10.54
CA LEU A 299 3.96 -12.44 11.83
C LEU A 299 2.95 -13.38 12.50
N ARG A 300 2.94 -13.38 13.83
CA ARG A 300 1.86 -14.01 14.61
C ARG A 300 0.71 -13.02 14.71
N HIS A 301 -0.51 -13.49 14.54
CA HIS A 301 -1.70 -12.63 14.51
C HIS A 301 -2.71 -13.09 15.55
N VAL A 302 -3.25 -12.14 16.30
CA VAL A 302 -4.24 -12.36 17.35
C VAL A 302 -5.38 -11.38 17.13
N GLU A 303 -6.61 -11.86 17.11
CA GLU A 303 -7.79 -11.00 17.03
C GLU A 303 -8.45 -10.85 18.41
N TYR A 304 -8.84 -9.62 18.73
CA TYR A 304 -9.73 -9.31 19.84
C TYR A 304 -11.01 -8.71 19.27
N HIS A 305 -12.10 -9.47 19.33
CA HIS A 305 -13.41 -9.04 18.83
C HIS A 305 -14.15 -8.27 19.92
N VAL A 306 -14.41 -6.99 19.65
CA VAL A 306 -15.12 -6.10 20.58
C VAL A 306 -16.60 -6.47 20.60
N ALA A 307 -17.13 -6.80 21.77
CA ALA A 307 -18.55 -7.07 21.98
C ALA A 307 -19.40 -5.79 21.86
N ALA A 308 -20.71 -5.95 21.67
CA ALA A 308 -21.62 -4.82 21.55
C ALA A 308 -21.55 -3.92 22.79
N GLU A 309 -21.51 -4.52 23.97
CA GLU A 309 -21.49 -3.89 25.29
C GLU A 309 -20.18 -3.13 25.56
N GLU A 310 -19.08 -3.57 24.95
CA GLU A 310 -17.78 -2.91 25.04
C GLU A 310 -17.66 -1.69 24.11
N SER A 311 -18.53 -1.61 23.11
CA SER A 311 -18.56 -0.52 22.14
C SER A 311 -19.28 0.72 22.69
N SER A 312 -18.77 1.90 22.38
CA SER A 312 -19.47 3.15 22.68
C SER A 312 -20.82 3.27 21.96
N LEU A 313 -21.03 2.48 20.91
CA LEU A 313 -22.32 2.38 20.22
C LEU A 313 -23.46 1.99 21.17
N ALA A 314 -23.20 1.15 22.18
CA ALA A 314 -24.22 0.70 23.13
C ALA A 314 -24.74 1.84 24.02
N ARG A 315 -23.97 2.93 24.15
CA ARG A 315 -24.38 4.14 24.87
C ARG A 315 -25.07 5.17 23.97
N ARG A 316 -24.96 5.01 22.65
CA ARG A 316 -25.41 6.00 21.67
C ARG A 316 -26.68 5.58 20.95
N TYR A 317 -26.88 4.29 20.75
CA TYR A 317 -28.02 3.75 20.02
C TYR A 317 -28.78 2.77 20.90
N PRO A 318 -30.13 2.75 20.83
CA PRO A 318 -30.92 1.71 21.47
C PRO A 318 -30.62 0.34 20.84
N ARG A 319 -30.86 -0.76 21.56
CA ARG A 319 -30.55 -2.13 21.11
C ARG A 319 -31.29 -2.51 19.83
N GLU A 320 -32.42 -1.89 19.56
CA GLU A 320 -33.26 -2.13 18.40
C GLU A 320 -32.76 -1.40 17.15
N HIS A 321 -31.81 -0.48 17.31
CA HIS A 321 -31.26 0.28 16.19
C HIS A 321 -30.55 -0.63 15.19
N VAL A 322 -30.57 -0.26 13.90
CA VAL A 322 -29.98 -1.03 12.79
C VAL A 322 -28.50 -1.36 13.02
N VAL A 323 -27.77 -0.54 13.78
CA VAL A 323 -26.36 -0.77 14.14
C VAL A 323 -26.13 -2.06 14.95
N PHE A 324 -27.16 -2.58 15.63
CA PHE A 324 -27.11 -3.84 16.35
C PHE A 324 -27.89 -4.94 15.63
N ARG A 325 -29.06 -4.62 15.06
CA ARG A 325 -29.90 -5.61 14.37
C ARG A 325 -29.34 -6.06 13.03
N ASP A 326 -28.82 -5.11 12.24
CA ASP A 326 -28.22 -5.39 10.95
C ASP A 326 -27.02 -4.47 10.64
N PRO A 327 -25.85 -4.74 11.24
CA PRO A 327 -24.63 -4.00 10.94
C PRO A 327 -24.24 -4.04 9.45
N MET A 328 -24.65 -5.06 8.69
CA MET A 328 -24.32 -5.20 7.26
C MET A 328 -25.06 -4.21 6.38
N ALA A 329 -26.28 -3.83 6.73
CA ALA A 329 -26.98 -2.75 6.04
C ALA A 329 -26.23 -1.41 6.14
N ILE A 330 -25.49 -1.17 7.23
CA ILE A 330 -24.64 0.01 7.38
C ILE A 330 -23.42 -0.08 6.45
N HIS A 331 -22.78 -1.25 6.35
CA HIS A 331 -21.69 -1.49 5.40
C HIS A 331 -22.12 -1.29 3.94
N ALA A 332 -23.32 -1.73 3.56
CA ALA A 332 -23.82 -1.66 2.19
C ALA A 332 -24.18 -0.23 1.73
N LYS A 333 -24.68 0.62 2.63
CA LYS A 333 -24.88 2.07 2.36
C LYS A 333 -23.55 2.83 2.30
N ALA A 334 -22.50 2.24 2.85
CA ALA A 334 -21.18 2.81 3.05
C ALA A 334 -20.20 2.45 1.91
N GLY A 335 -20.54 2.79 0.66
CA GLY A 335 -19.55 3.03 -0.40
C GLY A 335 -18.53 4.15 -0.05
N ARG A 336 -18.57 4.65 1.18
CA ARG A 336 -17.67 5.54 1.92
C ARG A 336 -17.47 4.90 3.30
N PRO A 337 -16.29 4.97 3.95
CA PRO A 337 -16.09 4.39 5.28
C PRO A 337 -17.22 4.82 6.23
N TRP A 338 -17.81 3.87 6.97
CA TRP A 338 -18.82 3.93 8.05
C TRP A 338 -19.38 5.31 8.42
N PRO A 339 -20.63 5.45 8.92
CA PRO A 339 -20.99 6.60 9.75
C PRO A 339 -20.01 6.67 10.93
N THR A 340 -18.96 7.46 10.72
CA THR A 340 -17.86 7.66 11.62
C THR A 340 -18.34 8.67 12.64
N SER A 341 -18.69 8.18 13.82
CA SER A 341 -19.09 9.05 14.90
C SER A 341 -18.09 8.93 16.06
N SER A 342 -17.47 10.08 16.37
CA SER A 342 -16.73 10.55 17.56
C SER A 342 -16.08 9.54 18.50
#